data_AF-A0A838S764-F1
#
_entry.id   AF-A0A838S764-F1
#
_cell.length_a   1.000
_cell.length_b   1.000
_cell.length_c   1.000
_cell.angle_alpha   90.00
_cell.angle_beta   90.00
_cell.angle_gamma   90.00
#
_symmetry.space_group_name_H-M   'P 1'
#
loop_
_entity.id
_entity.type
_entity.pdbx_description
1 polymer ?
#
loop_
_entity_poly.entity_id
_entity_poly.type
_entity_poly.pdbx_seq_one_letter_code
_entity_poly.pdbx_strand_id
1 'polypeptide(L)'
;GKTGSQPGLLGVALDVAAGLCVADTAAMLLEPFRVETVAQEHAGGLAAAAERYGGEWTRGLINQWFGPEHRYGTDRHEWVNDKLPGLSAALCAAGRPEVARLLAAEAWHWMDGQLRSWTTTARTEVRRPQLEMLSSPLVRLLEAADDTLRDEIAGALRGFGDNVLEVLMPALRSAQARRPAGLDAVARDCAQRLGGIMARPLRDEDDWSIAWTGCGCDLCDTLVTFLGSRSQQIFEWPLATDGRRHVHNQMEWAGLPVRHQTRRQGRPYTLVLTKSDELFTRATNARHEAVTDLAWLTSTWGDASARS
;
A
#
# COMPACT_ATOMS: atom_id res chain seq x y z
N GLY A 1 4.96 -29.73 14.48
CA GLY A 1 3.64 -29.34 15.02
C GLY A 1 3.63 -27.84 15.17
N LYS A 2 2.66 -27.14 14.57
CA LYS A 2 2.53 -25.70 14.71
C LYS A 2 1.85 -25.42 16.06
N THR A 3 2.63 -25.23 17.11
CA THR A 3 2.17 -24.51 18.30
C THR A 3 1.92 -23.07 17.85
N GLY A 4 0.67 -22.75 17.53
CA GLY A 4 0.28 -21.35 17.45
C GLY A 4 0.49 -20.74 18.82
N SER A 5 1.50 -19.87 18.95
CA SER A 5 1.79 -19.16 20.20
C SER A 5 0.52 -18.48 20.69
N GLN A 6 -0.01 -18.93 21.83
CA GLN A 6 -1.15 -18.30 22.46
C GLN A 6 -0.73 -16.89 22.93
N PRO A 7 -1.54 -15.84 22.68
CA PRO A 7 -1.20 -14.46 23.06
C PRO A 7 -0.81 -14.30 24.53
N GLY A 8 -1.43 -15.06 25.43
CA GLY A 8 -1.14 -15.01 26.87
C GLY A 8 0.25 -15.52 27.27
N LEU A 9 0.96 -16.25 26.41
CA LEU A 9 2.30 -16.76 26.70
C LEU A 9 3.41 -15.72 26.44
N LEU A 10 3.14 -14.68 25.64
CA LEU A 10 4.15 -13.68 25.30
C LEU A 10 4.59 -12.89 26.53
N GLY A 11 3.64 -12.50 27.40
CA GLY A 11 3.97 -11.79 28.65
C GLY A 11 4.95 -12.57 29.52
N VAL A 12 4.65 -13.85 29.77
CA VAL A 12 5.53 -14.74 30.54
C VAL A 12 6.88 -14.94 29.84
N ALA A 13 6.89 -15.10 28.52
CA ALA A 13 8.12 -15.26 27.76
C ALA A 13 9.01 -14.01 27.84
N LEU A 14 8.44 -12.81 27.81
CA LEU A 14 9.17 -11.55 27.97
C LEU A 14 9.75 -11.41 29.38
N ASP A 15 8.99 -11.76 30.42
CA ASP A 15 9.47 -11.74 31.80
C ASP A 15 10.63 -12.71 32.01
N VAL A 16 10.51 -13.93 31.48
CA VAL A 16 11.59 -14.93 31.52
C VAL A 16 12.79 -14.44 30.72
N ALA A 17 12.60 -13.91 29.50
CA ALA A 17 13.67 -13.39 28.67
C ALA A 17 14.44 -12.25 29.34
N ALA A 18 13.74 -11.34 30.03
CA ALA A 18 14.36 -10.27 30.82
C ALA A 18 15.14 -10.80 32.03
N GLY A 19 14.70 -11.92 32.62
CA GLY A 19 15.42 -12.61 33.70
C GLY A 19 16.63 -13.43 33.24
N LEU A 20 16.73 -13.78 31.96
CA LEU A 20 17.89 -14.48 31.42
C LEU A 20 19.13 -13.56 31.41
N CYS A 21 20.31 -14.16 31.45
CA CYS A 21 21.60 -13.47 31.35
C CYS A 21 22.29 -13.70 30.00
N VAL A 22 21.61 -14.36 29.06
CA VAL A 22 22.18 -14.79 27.78
C VAL A 22 21.27 -14.31 26.65
N ALA A 23 21.78 -13.37 25.85
CA ALA A 23 21.02 -12.70 24.79
C ALA A 23 20.47 -13.66 23.73
N ASP A 24 21.29 -14.64 23.30
CA ASP A 24 20.88 -15.62 22.29
C ASP A 24 19.75 -16.52 22.79
N THR A 25 19.82 -16.96 24.05
CA THR A 25 18.75 -17.77 24.67
C THR A 25 17.46 -16.98 24.82
N ALA A 26 17.54 -15.70 25.17
CA ALA A 26 16.38 -14.82 25.23
C ALA A 26 15.75 -14.60 23.85
N ALA A 27 16.56 -14.45 22.80
CA ALA A 27 16.07 -14.33 21.42
C ALA A 27 15.38 -15.62 20.95
N MET A 28 15.99 -16.79 21.18
CA MET A 28 15.39 -18.10 20.84
C MET A 28 14.05 -18.32 21.54
N LEU A 29 13.88 -17.83 22.77
CA LEU A 29 12.61 -17.93 23.50
C LEU A 29 11.50 -17.08 22.85
N LEU A 30 11.87 -15.94 22.27
CA LEU A 30 10.93 -14.96 21.70
C LEU A 30 10.72 -15.11 20.18
N GLU A 31 11.59 -15.85 19.50
CA GLU A 31 11.51 -16.18 18.07
C GLU A 31 10.15 -16.74 17.62
N PRO A 32 9.47 -17.64 18.37
CA PRO A 32 8.20 -18.22 17.92
C PRO A 32 7.02 -17.25 17.91
N PHE A 33 7.18 -16.07 18.51
CA PHE A 33 6.13 -15.05 18.55
C PHE A 33 6.15 -14.17 17.30
N ARG A 34 5.09 -13.37 17.16
CA ARG A 34 4.94 -12.44 16.05
C ARG A 34 4.54 -11.08 16.55
N VAL A 35 4.78 -10.06 15.74
CA VAL A 35 4.42 -8.70 16.12
C VAL A 35 2.92 -8.58 16.42
N GLU A 36 2.07 -9.33 15.72
CA GLU A 36 0.61 -9.30 15.88
C GLU A 36 0.14 -9.75 17.28
N THR A 37 0.98 -10.52 17.98
CA THR A 37 0.73 -10.92 19.38
C THR A 37 1.12 -9.86 20.40
N VAL A 38 1.95 -8.88 20.02
CA VAL A 38 2.42 -7.82 20.91
C VAL A 38 1.33 -6.76 21.05
N ALA A 39 0.89 -6.53 22.28
CA ALA A 39 -0.07 -5.51 22.67
C ALA A 39 0.47 -4.62 23.80
N GLN A 40 -0.26 -3.57 24.16
CA GLN A 40 0.16 -2.59 25.17
C GLN A 40 0.55 -3.21 26.53
N GLU A 41 -0.10 -4.30 26.95
CA GLU A 41 0.24 -4.99 28.20
C GLU A 41 1.67 -5.59 28.24
N HIS A 42 2.26 -5.82 27.06
CA HIS A 42 3.60 -6.40 26.92
C HIS A 42 4.71 -5.34 26.95
N ALA A 43 4.36 -4.05 26.96
CA ALA A 43 5.31 -2.95 26.86
C ALA A 43 6.36 -2.98 27.98
N GLY A 44 5.96 -3.32 29.21
CA GLY A 44 6.86 -3.40 30.36
C GLY A 44 7.92 -4.48 30.20
N GLY A 45 7.52 -5.71 29.85
CA GLY A 45 8.44 -6.82 29.62
C GLY A 45 9.37 -6.59 28.44
N LEU A 46 8.85 -6.02 27.34
CA LEU A 46 9.64 -5.66 26.17
C LEU A 46 10.65 -4.54 26.49
N ALA A 47 10.24 -3.55 27.28
CA ALA A 47 11.11 -2.46 27.73
C ALA A 47 12.25 -2.97 28.62
N ALA A 48 11.96 -3.90 29.55
CA ALA A 48 12.96 -4.52 30.42
C ALA A 48 13.96 -5.38 29.63
N ALA A 49 13.49 -6.17 28.66
CA ALA A 49 14.37 -6.94 27.79
C ALA A 49 15.27 -6.03 26.92
N ALA A 50 14.71 -4.95 26.36
CA ALA A 50 15.47 -3.99 25.58
C ALA A 50 16.55 -3.26 26.40
N GLU A 51 16.24 -2.90 27.66
CA GLU A 51 17.22 -2.35 28.59
C GLU A 51 18.38 -3.30 28.86
N ARG A 52 18.06 -4.58 29.06
CA ARG A 52 19.03 -5.61 29.41
C ARG A 52 20.02 -5.90 28.27
N TYR A 53 19.50 -6.05 27.05
CA TYR A 53 20.27 -6.57 25.91
C TYR A 53 20.70 -5.50 24.91
N GLY A 54 20.14 -4.29 25.00
CA GLY A 54 20.51 -3.15 24.18
C GLY A 54 19.89 -3.14 22.78
N GLY A 55 20.12 -2.04 22.06
CA GLY A 55 19.38 -1.72 20.83
C GLY A 55 19.64 -2.63 19.64
N GLU A 56 20.82 -3.23 19.52
CA GLU A 56 21.12 -4.18 18.42
C GLU A 56 20.29 -5.46 18.56
N TRP A 57 20.25 -6.02 19.77
CA TRP A 57 19.44 -7.18 20.09
C TRP A 57 17.95 -6.89 19.88
N THR A 58 17.46 -5.75 20.36
CA THR A 58 16.05 -5.36 20.18
C THR A 58 15.67 -5.21 18.71
N ARG A 59 16.54 -4.58 17.90
CA ARG A 59 16.32 -4.47 16.46
C ARG A 59 16.27 -5.85 15.80
N GLY A 60 17.19 -6.76 16.16
CA GLY A 60 17.19 -8.12 15.66
C GLY A 60 15.88 -8.86 15.94
N LEU A 61 15.39 -8.78 17.18
CA LEU A 61 14.13 -9.39 17.60
C LEU A 61 12.93 -8.83 16.82
N ILE A 62 12.82 -7.50 16.72
CA ILE A 62 11.70 -6.86 16.00
C ILE A 62 11.75 -7.27 14.53
N ASN A 63 12.91 -7.20 13.87
CA ASN A 63 13.05 -7.58 12.47
C ASN A 63 12.63 -9.04 12.22
N GLN A 64 12.93 -9.94 13.16
CA GLN A 64 12.50 -11.33 13.11
C GLN A 64 10.97 -11.46 13.19
N TRP A 65 10.32 -10.73 14.10
CA TRP A 65 8.86 -10.70 14.22
C TRP A 65 8.16 -10.15 12.96
N PHE A 66 8.80 -9.24 12.23
CA PHE A 66 8.31 -8.71 10.95
C PHE A 66 8.70 -9.56 9.73
N GLY A 67 9.50 -10.61 9.92
CA GLY A 67 10.20 -11.36 8.87
C GLY A 67 9.34 -12.04 7.78
N PRO A 68 9.99 -12.54 6.71
CA PRO A 68 9.35 -13.06 5.50
C PRO A 68 8.34 -14.18 5.72
N GLU A 69 8.65 -15.06 6.69
CA GLU A 69 7.84 -16.24 7.03
C GLU A 69 6.45 -15.86 7.59
N HIS A 70 6.25 -14.57 7.88
CA HIS A 70 5.09 -14.02 8.57
C HIS A 70 4.32 -12.96 7.75
N ARG A 71 4.58 -12.82 6.45
CA ARG A 71 4.05 -11.72 5.61
C ARG A 71 2.58 -11.82 5.17
N TYR A 72 1.97 -13.00 5.18
CA TYR A 72 0.70 -13.25 4.46
C TYR A 72 -0.55 -13.31 5.36
N GLY A 73 -0.49 -12.77 6.59
CA GLY A 73 -1.65 -12.66 7.48
C GLY A 73 -2.39 -11.33 7.32
N THR A 74 -3.73 -11.36 7.39
CA THR A 74 -4.57 -10.15 7.47
C THR A 74 -4.44 -9.43 8.82
N ASP A 75 -3.90 -10.12 9.82
CA ASP A 75 -3.81 -9.66 11.20
C ASP A 75 -2.92 -8.42 11.37
N ARG A 76 -2.01 -8.15 10.41
CA ARG A 76 -1.06 -7.03 10.52
C ARG A 76 -1.71 -5.67 10.31
N HIS A 77 -2.71 -5.55 9.42
CA HIS A 77 -3.45 -4.29 9.26
C HIS A 77 -4.21 -3.95 10.54
N GLU A 78 -4.87 -4.94 11.13
CA GLU A 78 -5.58 -4.83 12.40
C GLU A 78 -4.60 -4.49 13.54
N TRP A 79 -3.44 -5.14 13.60
CA TRP A 79 -2.42 -4.84 14.61
C TRP A 79 -1.94 -3.38 14.54
N VAL A 80 -1.58 -2.88 13.34
CA VAL A 80 -1.17 -1.48 13.16
C VAL A 80 -2.31 -0.53 13.56
N ASN A 81 -3.55 -0.88 13.22
CA ASN A 81 -4.71 -0.04 13.48
C ASN A 81 -5.04 0.05 14.99
N ASP A 82 -5.08 -1.11 15.66
CA ASP A 82 -5.70 -1.24 16.97
C ASP A 82 -4.68 -1.24 18.11
N LYS A 83 -3.48 -1.79 17.89
CA LYS A 83 -2.51 -2.06 18.96
C LYS A 83 -1.30 -1.13 18.94
N LEU A 84 -0.78 -0.80 17.75
CA LEU A 84 0.47 -0.03 17.62
C LEU A 84 0.46 1.32 18.36
N PRO A 85 -0.60 2.17 18.29
CA PRO A 85 -0.58 3.45 19.01
C PRO A 85 -0.55 3.30 20.53
N GLY A 86 -1.35 2.37 21.07
CA GLY A 86 -1.36 2.08 22.51
C GLY A 86 -0.04 1.47 22.99
N LEU A 87 0.54 0.56 22.22
CA LEU A 87 1.85 -0.02 22.48
C LEU A 87 2.95 1.03 22.47
N SER A 88 2.94 1.93 21.48
CA SER A 88 3.93 3.01 21.37
C SER A 88 3.85 3.96 22.56
N ALA A 89 2.64 4.36 22.97
CA ALA A 89 2.43 5.17 24.16
C ALA A 89 2.91 4.47 25.44
N ALA A 90 2.63 3.17 25.59
CA ALA A 90 3.06 2.38 26.74
C ALA A 90 4.59 2.21 26.80
N LEU A 91 5.26 2.02 25.66
CA LEU A 91 6.73 1.95 25.59
C LEU A 91 7.38 3.28 25.91
N CYS A 92 6.82 4.39 25.44
CA CYS A 92 7.25 5.73 25.83
C CYS A 92 7.09 5.96 27.34
N ALA A 93 5.96 5.56 27.93
CA ALA A 93 5.73 5.63 29.37
C ALA A 93 6.68 4.74 30.18
N ALA A 94 7.10 3.61 29.63
CA ALA A 94 8.11 2.73 30.20
C ALA A 94 9.56 3.21 29.99
N GLY A 95 9.77 4.41 29.44
CA GLY A 95 11.09 5.00 29.24
C GLY A 95 11.88 4.42 28.06
N ARG A 96 11.20 3.75 27.11
CA ARG A 96 11.80 3.10 25.93
C ARG A 96 11.22 3.60 24.60
N PRO A 97 11.24 4.92 24.31
CA PRO A 97 10.73 5.46 23.04
C PRO A 97 11.49 4.96 21.80
N GLU A 98 12.75 4.53 21.95
CA GLU A 98 13.53 3.87 20.89
C GLU A 98 12.89 2.57 20.40
N VAL A 99 12.25 1.80 21.29
CA VAL A 99 11.58 0.54 20.92
C VAL A 99 10.29 0.84 20.16
N ALA A 100 9.53 1.85 20.59
CA ALA A 100 8.35 2.33 19.87
C ALA A 100 8.72 2.80 18.44
N ARG A 101 9.83 3.55 18.31
CA ARG A 101 10.34 4.01 17.00
C ARG A 101 10.72 2.84 16.09
N LEU A 102 11.39 1.81 16.61
CA LEU A 102 11.72 0.61 15.84
C LEU A 102 10.47 -0.13 15.35
N LEU A 103 9.45 -0.30 16.21
CA LEU A 103 8.20 -0.94 15.83
C LEU A 103 7.44 -0.14 14.76
N ALA A 104 7.37 1.18 14.91
CA ALA A 104 6.73 2.05 13.93
C ALA A 104 7.49 2.04 12.58
N ALA A 105 8.83 2.04 12.61
CA ALA A 105 9.64 1.96 11.40
C ALA A 105 9.45 0.64 10.63
N GLU A 106 9.41 -0.50 11.32
CA GLU A 106 9.15 -1.80 10.68
C GLU A 106 7.70 -1.94 10.19
N ALA A 107 6.74 -1.36 10.92
CA ALA A 107 5.36 -1.25 10.46
C ALA A 107 5.26 -0.40 9.19
N TRP A 108 6.00 0.71 9.11
CA TRP A 108 6.11 1.50 7.89
C TRP A 108 6.74 0.71 6.75
N HIS A 109 7.86 0.01 6.96
CA HIS A 109 8.51 -0.78 5.93
C HIS A 109 7.58 -1.83 5.31
N TRP A 110 6.80 -2.53 6.15
CA TRP A 110 5.76 -3.43 5.68
C TRP A 110 4.69 -2.71 4.85
N MET A 111 4.20 -1.57 5.35
CA MET A 111 3.13 -0.81 4.71
C MET A 111 3.57 -0.21 3.37
N ASP A 112 4.78 0.36 3.29
CA ASP A 112 5.38 0.87 2.05
C ASP A 112 5.48 -0.24 1.00
N GLY A 113 5.85 -1.46 1.40
CA GLY A 113 5.83 -2.63 0.53
C GLY A 113 4.44 -2.95 -0.03
N GLN A 114 3.39 -2.89 0.81
CA GLN A 114 2.01 -3.06 0.37
C GLN A 114 1.57 -1.95 -0.58
N LEU A 115 1.88 -0.69 -0.26
CA LEU A 115 1.55 0.45 -1.10
C LEU A 115 2.22 0.33 -2.47
N ARG A 116 3.50 -0.03 -2.55
CA ARG A 116 4.21 -0.24 -3.83
C ARG A 116 3.58 -1.35 -4.67
N SER A 117 3.19 -2.45 -4.03
CA SER A 117 2.53 -3.57 -4.71
C SER A 117 1.16 -3.16 -5.27
N TRP A 118 0.32 -2.50 -4.47
CA TRP A 118 -1.04 -2.18 -4.90
C TRP A 118 -1.12 -0.96 -5.82
N THR A 119 -0.32 0.07 -5.60
CA THR A 119 -0.33 1.27 -6.47
C THR A 119 0.12 0.98 -7.90
N THR A 120 0.89 -0.08 -8.11
CA THR A 120 1.31 -0.57 -9.45
C THR A 120 0.30 -1.53 -10.08
N THR A 121 -0.71 -1.97 -9.35
CA THR A 121 -1.77 -2.85 -9.86
C THR A 121 -2.71 -2.06 -10.79
N ALA A 122 -2.80 -2.47 -12.05
CA ALA A 122 -3.58 -1.76 -13.06
C ALA A 122 -5.10 -1.91 -12.86
N ARG A 123 -5.55 -3.08 -12.38
CA ARG A 123 -6.96 -3.42 -12.16
C ARG A 123 -7.54 -2.66 -10.98
N THR A 124 -8.32 -1.62 -11.25
CA THR A 124 -8.93 -0.75 -10.24
C THR A 124 -9.82 -1.51 -9.25
N GLU A 125 -10.60 -2.49 -9.73
CA GLU A 125 -11.51 -3.30 -8.93
C GLU A 125 -10.79 -4.20 -7.91
N VAL A 126 -9.52 -4.51 -8.17
CA VAL A 126 -8.65 -5.24 -7.22
C VAL A 126 -7.86 -4.25 -6.36
N ARG A 127 -7.27 -3.22 -6.99
CA ARG A 127 -6.41 -2.24 -6.33
C ARG A 127 -7.16 -1.45 -5.26
N ARG A 128 -8.32 -0.88 -5.59
CA ARG A 128 -9.00 0.11 -4.75
C ARG A 128 -9.39 -0.45 -3.38
N PRO A 129 -10.03 -1.64 -3.27
CA PRO A 129 -10.34 -2.22 -1.95
C PRO A 129 -9.10 -2.50 -1.11
N GLN A 130 -7.99 -2.93 -1.73
CA GLN A 130 -6.75 -3.22 -1.03
C GLN A 130 -6.07 -1.95 -0.50
N LEU A 131 -6.06 -0.87 -1.28
CA LEU A 131 -5.56 0.43 -0.83
C LEU A 131 -6.46 1.06 0.23
N GLU A 132 -7.78 0.95 0.07
CA GLU A 132 -8.74 1.49 1.04
C GLU A 132 -8.56 0.84 2.42
N MET A 133 -8.32 -0.47 2.48
CA MET A 133 -8.04 -1.21 3.72
C MET A 133 -6.79 -0.70 4.47
N LEU A 134 -5.84 -0.07 3.76
CA LEU A 134 -4.64 0.52 4.35
C LEU A 134 -4.86 1.94 4.89
N SER A 135 -6.02 2.56 4.63
CA SER A 135 -6.25 3.97 4.98
C SER A 135 -6.24 4.22 6.48
N SER A 136 -6.94 3.39 7.25
CA SER A 136 -6.96 3.52 8.72
C SER A 136 -5.61 3.16 9.36
N PRO A 137 -4.95 2.04 9.00
CA PRO A 137 -3.59 1.75 9.43
C PRO A 137 -2.59 2.90 9.19
N LEU A 138 -2.70 3.62 8.06
CA LEU A 138 -1.79 4.73 7.74
C LEU A 138 -1.91 5.87 8.76
N VAL A 139 -3.15 6.23 9.10
CA VAL A 139 -3.44 7.27 10.10
C VAL A 139 -2.88 6.86 11.46
N ARG A 140 -3.11 5.61 11.86
CA ARG A 140 -2.66 5.06 13.16
C ARG A 140 -1.15 4.93 13.24
N LEU A 141 -0.49 4.61 12.13
CA LEU A 141 0.96 4.62 12.01
C LEU A 141 1.54 6.04 12.19
N LEU A 142 0.96 7.05 11.54
CA LEU A 142 1.39 8.45 11.69
C LEU A 142 1.23 8.97 13.13
N GLU A 143 0.20 8.51 13.85
CA GLU A 143 0.00 8.78 15.28
C GLU A 143 1.08 8.16 16.16
N ALA A 144 1.54 6.96 15.82
CA ALA A 144 2.58 6.24 16.56
C ALA A 144 4.00 6.71 16.20
N ALA A 145 4.20 7.28 15.00
CA ALA A 145 5.48 7.74 14.51
C ALA A 145 5.98 8.98 15.26
N ASP A 146 7.31 9.10 15.39
CA ASP A 146 7.98 10.34 15.77
C ASP A 146 8.12 11.30 14.58
N ASP A 147 8.61 12.52 14.80
CA ASP A 147 8.73 13.52 13.74
C ASP A 147 9.61 13.04 12.57
N THR A 148 10.72 12.34 12.88
CA THR A 148 11.65 11.81 11.87
C THR A 148 10.96 10.80 10.96
N LEU A 149 10.25 9.83 11.52
CA LEU A 149 9.54 8.83 10.74
C LEU A 149 8.35 9.43 9.99
N ARG A 150 7.66 10.43 10.54
CA ARG A 150 6.58 11.13 9.82
C ARG A 150 7.12 11.85 8.58
N ASP A 151 8.29 12.48 8.67
CA ASP A 151 8.94 13.12 7.53
C ASP A 151 9.38 12.09 6.47
N GLU A 152 9.91 10.95 6.90
CA GLU A 152 10.24 9.82 6.02
C GLU A 152 9.01 9.30 5.29
N ILE A 153 7.91 9.03 6.01
CA ILE A 153 6.62 8.60 5.45
C ILE A 153 6.13 9.62 4.42
N ALA A 154 6.10 10.91 4.77
CA ALA A 154 5.65 11.96 3.85
C ALA A 154 6.57 12.10 2.62
N GLY A 155 7.89 11.90 2.77
CA GLY A 155 8.85 11.86 1.67
C GLY A 155 8.61 10.67 0.73
N ALA A 156 8.39 9.48 1.28
CA ALA A 156 8.11 8.29 0.50
C ALA A 156 6.76 8.37 -0.22
N LEU A 157 5.70 8.82 0.47
CA LEU A 157 4.37 9.04 -0.12
C LEU A 157 4.41 10.01 -1.32
N ARG A 158 5.25 11.05 -1.25
CA ARG A 158 5.51 11.96 -2.39
C ARG A 158 6.09 11.26 -3.63
N GLY A 159 6.83 10.18 -3.44
CA GLY A 159 7.42 9.40 -4.53
C GLY A 159 6.44 8.52 -5.32
N PHE A 160 5.22 8.31 -4.83
CA PHE A 160 4.24 7.48 -5.52
C PHE A 160 3.58 8.21 -6.70
N GLY A 161 3.02 7.44 -7.64
CA GLY A 161 2.10 7.96 -8.66
C GLY A 161 0.70 8.24 -8.10
N ASP A 162 -0.19 8.78 -8.93
CA ASP A 162 -1.52 9.27 -8.51
C ASP A 162 -2.42 8.20 -7.87
N ASN A 163 -2.20 6.91 -8.16
CA ASN A 163 -2.97 5.81 -7.57
C ASN A 163 -2.90 5.78 -6.03
N VAL A 164 -1.89 6.41 -5.42
CA VAL A 164 -1.78 6.54 -3.97
C VAL A 164 -2.94 7.34 -3.36
N LEU A 165 -3.61 8.20 -4.15
CA LEU A 165 -4.79 8.95 -3.69
C LEU A 165 -5.92 8.02 -3.20
N GLU A 166 -5.99 6.79 -3.70
CA GLU A 166 -6.99 5.79 -3.29
C GLU A 166 -6.81 5.32 -1.82
N VAL A 167 -5.63 5.51 -1.21
CA VAL A 167 -5.42 5.31 0.25
C VAL A 167 -5.40 6.64 1.01
N LEU A 168 -4.85 7.71 0.40
CA LEU A 168 -4.66 8.98 1.11
C LEU A 168 -5.97 9.74 1.30
N MET A 169 -6.86 9.76 0.31
CA MET A 169 -8.13 10.49 0.45
C MET A 169 -9.04 9.88 1.51
N PRO A 170 -9.26 8.54 1.57
CA PRO A 170 -10.01 7.94 2.68
C PRO A 170 -9.32 8.12 4.04
N ALA A 171 -7.97 8.06 4.10
CA ALA A 171 -7.21 8.32 5.33
C ALA A 171 -7.43 9.76 5.86
N LEU A 172 -7.35 10.76 4.98
CA LEU A 172 -7.60 12.16 5.34
C LEU A 172 -9.05 12.37 5.79
N ARG A 173 -10.02 11.73 5.11
CA ARG A 173 -11.44 11.80 5.46
C ARG A 173 -11.72 11.20 6.83
N SER A 174 -11.14 10.05 7.15
CA SER A 174 -11.33 9.39 8.46
C SER A 174 -10.65 10.13 9.61
N ALA A 175 -9.58 10.87 9.32
CA ALA A 175 -8.79 11.59 10.32
C ALA A 175 -9.15 13.07 10.50
N GLN A 176 -10.10 13.61 9.72
CA GLN A 176 -10.38 15.06 9.64
C GLN A 176 -10.66 15.74 11.00
N ALA A 177 -11.26 15.00 11.95
CA ALA A 177 -11.61 15.51 13.27
C ALA A 177 -10.43 15.50 14.26
N ARG A 178 -9.51 14.53 14.12
CA ARG A 178 -8.39 14.33 15.04
C ARG A 178 -7.12 15.05 14.57
N ARG A 179 -6.93 15.16 13.25
CA ARG A 179 -5.77 15.79 12.60
C ARG A 179 -4.43 15.45 13.26
N PRO A 180 -4.05 14.16 13.35
CA PRO A 180 -2.74 13.80 13.85
C PRO A 180 -1.63 14.46 13.04
N ALA A 181 -0.49 14.68 13.71
CA ALA A 181 0.69 15.26 13.10
C ALA A 181 1.11 14.48 11.84
N GLY A 182 1.69 15.20 10.87
CA GLY A 182 2.09 14.65 9.57
C GLY A 182 0.98 14.65 8.51
N LEU A 183 -0.30 14.61 8.87
CA LEU A 183 -1.38 14.62 7.87
C LEU A 183 -1.53 15.94 7.12
N ASP A 184 -1.12 17.08 7.68
CA ASP A 184 -1.13 18.35 6.93
C ASP A 184 -0.16 18.32 5.74
N ALA A 185 0.99 17.65 5.90
CA ALA A 185 1.93 17.46 4.80
C ALA A 185 1.35 16.54 3.71
N VAL A 186 0.68 15.47 4.13
CA VAL A 186 -0.03 14.55 3.23
C VAL A 186 -1.17 15.27 2.50
N ALA A 187 -1.98 16.05 3.20
CA ALA A 187 -3.08 16.82 2.61
C ALA A 187 -2.57 17.80 1.54
N ARG A 188 -1.47 18.50 1.81
CA ARG A 188 -0.84 19.42 0.85
C ARG A 188 -0.35 18.70 -0.41
N ASP A 189 0.28 17.54 -0.25
CA ASP A 189 0.71 16.71 -1.39
C ASP A 189 -0.49 16.22 -2.21
N CYS A 190 -1.54 15.73 -1.56
CA CYS A 190 -2.80 15.37 -2.23
C CYS A 190 -3.37 16.54 -3.03
N ALA A 191 -3.41 17.76 -2.46
CA ALA A 191 -3.89 18.95 -3.16
C ALA A 191 -3.09 19.24 -4.45
N GLN A 192 -1.75 19.13 -4.38
CA GLN A 192 -0.87 19.33 -5.53
C GLN A 192 -1.12 18.29 -6.61
N ARG A 193 -1.26 17.01 -6.24
CA ARG A 193 -1.57 15.91 -7.18
C ARG A 193 -2.91 16.11 -7.87
N LEU A 194 -3.96 16.40 -7.10
CA LEU A 194 -5.30 16.64 -7.61
C LEU A 194 -5.31 17.84 -8.58
N GLY A 195 -4.62 18.92 -8.22
CA GLY A 195 -4.38 20.06 -9.12
C GLY A 195 -3.65 19.66 -10.41
N GLY A 196 -2.64 18.80 -10.31
CA GLY A 196 -1.94 18.24 -11.47
C GLY A 196 -2.85 17.41 -12.38
N ILE A 197 -3.71 16.55 -11.82
CA ILE A 197 -4.71 15.77 -12.56
C ILE A 197 -5.67 16.73 -13.29
N MET A 198 -6.14 17.77 -12.60
CA MET A 198 -7.03 18.79 -13.16
C MET A 198 -6.37 19.68 -14.22
N ALA A 199 -5.04 19.77 -14.25
CA ALA A 199 -4.30 20.54 -15.25
C ALA A 199 -3.96 19.75 -16.52
N ARG A 200 -4.00 18.41 -16.48
CA ARG A 200 -3.70 17.56 -17.66
C ARG A 200 -4.68 17.84 -18.79
N PRO A 201 -4.24 18.04 -20.05
CA PRO A 201 -5.15 18.21 -21.18
C PRO A 201 -6.17 17.07 -21.27
N LEU A 202 -7.39 17.39 -21.71
CA LEU A 202 -8.34 16.36 -22.07
C LEU A 202 -7.79 15.59 -23.27
N ARG A 203 -8.06 14.29 -23.30
CA ARG A 203 -7.74 13.43 -24.44
C ARG A 203 -8.57 13.90 -25.65
N ASP A 204 -7.92 14.04 -26.80
CA ASP A 204 -8.61 14.34 -28.07
C ASP A 204 -9.63 13.23 -28.38
N GLU A 205 -10.81 13.59 -28.89
CA GLU A 205 -11.89 12.63 -29.20
C GLU A 205 -11.46 11.52 -30.18
N ASP A 206 -10.50 11.82 -31.06
CA ASP A 206 -9.95 10.89 -32.03
C ASP A 206 -8.69 10.17 -31.55
N ASP A 207 -8.23 10.40 -30.31
CA ASP A 207 -7.09 9.70 -29.75
C ASP A 207 -7.51 8.41 -29.05
N TRP A 208 -7.39 7.28 -29.75
CA TRP A 208 -7.59 5.95 -29.20
C TRP A 208 -6.28 5.27 -28.75
N SER A 209 -5.17 6.00 -28.65
CA SER A 209 -3.90 5.39 -28.25
C SER A 209 -3.92 4.97 -26.78
N ILE A 210 -3.42 3.77 -26.47
CA ILE A 210 -3.30 3.24 -25.11
C ILE A 210 -1.81 2.98 -24.87
N ALA A 211 -1.23 3.70 -23.91
CA ALA A 211 0.14 3.46 -23.49
C ALA A 211 0.20 2.16 -22.68
N TRP A 212 0.97 1.19 -23.17
CA TRP A 212 1.18 -0.08 -22.50
C TRP A 212 2.51 -0.70 -22.95
N THR A 213 3.12 -1.47 -22.06
CA THR A 213 4.31 -2.26 -22.33
C THR A 213 4.00 -3.71 -22.00
N GLY A 214 4.28 -4.61 -22.93
CA GLY A 214 4.11 -6.04 -22.70
C GLY A 214 5.35 -6.73 -22.16
N CYS A 215 5.34 -8.05 -22.17
CA CYS A 215 6.44 -8.88 -21.68
C CYS A 215 7.63 -8.99 -22.67
N GLY A 216 7.62 -8.23 -23.77
CA GLY A 216 8.69 -8.21 -24.77
C GLY A 216 8.71 -9.38 -25.77
N CYS A 217 7.60 -10.13 -25.90
CA CYS A 217 7.47 -11.13 -26.95
C CYS A 217 6.78 -10.57 -28.21
N ASP A 218 6.91 -11.23 -29.35
CA ASP A 218 6.32 -10.79 -30.63
C ASP A 218 4.81 -10.52 -30.57
N LEU A 219 4.08 -11.31 -29.78
CA LEU A 219 2.65 -11.09 -29.54
C LEU A 219 2.41 -9.78 -28.79
N CYS A 220 3.18 -9.54 -27.72
CA CYS A 220 3.10 -8.30 -26.97
C CYS A 220 3.50 -7.09 -27.83
N ASP A 221 4.51 -7.20 -28.70
CA ASP A 221 4.93 -6.11 -29.57
C ASP A 221 3.87 -5.76 -30.63
N THR A 222 3.20 -6.78 -31.16
CA THR A 222 2.04 -6.61 -32.05
C THR A 222 0.91 -5.89 -31.31
N LEU A 223 0.65 -6.30 -30.07
CA LEU A 223 -0.37 -5.67 -29.23
C LEU A 223 -0.01 -4.21 -28.90
N VAL A 224 1.24 -3.91 -28.52
CA VAL A 224 1.75 -2.55 -28.28
C VAL A 224 1.52 -1.67 -29.52
N THR A 225 1.81 -2.19 -30.71
CA THR A 225 1.61 -1.47 -31.97
C THR A 225 0.13 -1.12 -32.20
N PHE A 226 -0.77 -2.09 -32.01
CA PHE A 226 -2.21 -1.85 -32.08
C PHE A 226 -2.68 -0.83 -31.04
N LEU A 227 -2.25 -0.99 -29.79
CA LEU A 227 -2.62 -0.11 -28.69
C LEU A 227 -2.13 1.33 -28.92
N GLY A 228 -0.91 1.51 -29.43
CA GLY A 228 -0.34 2.83 -29.71
C GLY A 228 -0.99 3.58 -30.88
N SER A 229 -1.73 2.91 -31.76
CA SER A 229 -2.42 3.57 -32.87
C SER A 229 -3.55 4.48 -32.38
N ARG A 230 -3.55 5.75 -32.81
CA ARG A 230 -4.60 6.72 -32.46
C ARG A 230 -5.94 6.42 -33.15
N SER A 231 -5.91 5.88 -34.37
CA SER A 231 -7.12 5.69 -35.20
C SER A 231 -7.60 4.24 -35.26
N GLN A 232 -6.71 3.26 -35.02
CA GLN A 232 -7.09 1.85 -35.09
C GLN A 232 -7.81 1.44 -33.81
N GLN A 233 -9.14 1.28 -33.91
CA GLN A 233 -10.01 0.86 -32.82
C GLN A 233 -10.22 -0.65 -32.78
N ILE A 234 -10.24 -1.31 -33.95
CA ILE A 234 -10.49 -2.75 -34.09
C ILE A 234 -9.26 -3.43 -34.70
N PHE A 235 -8.90 -4.59 -34.16
CA PHE A 235 -7.85 -5.45 -34.69
C PHE A 235 -8.31 -6.90 -34.71
N GLU A 236 -8.34 -7.48 -35.90
CA GLU A 236 -8.65 -8.90 -36.12
C GLU A 236 -7.35 -9.69 -36.23
N TRP A 237 -7.11 -10.58 -35.28
CA TRP A 237 -5.82 -11.27 -35.15
C TRP A 237 -5.98 -12.79 -35.16
N PRO A 238 -5.72 -13.47 -36.30
CA PRO A 238 -5.71 -14.92 -36.38
C PRO A 238 -4.58 -15.50 -35.52
N LEU A 239 -4.93 -16.28 -34.50
CA LEU A 239 -3.96 -16.80 -33.53
C LEU A 239 -4.28 -18.25 -33.15
N ALA A 240 -3.25 -19.05 -32.88
CA ALA A 240 -3.42 -20.34 -32.24
C ALA A 240 -3.90 -20.19 -30.79
N THR A 241 -4.37 -21.28 -30.17
CA THR A 241 -4.99 -21.25 -28.84
C THR A 241 -4.06 -20.70 -27.75
N ASP A 242 -2.79 -21.10 -27.73
CA ASP A 242 -1.84 -20.61 -26.72
C ASP A 242 -1.53 -19.12 -26.88
N GLY A 243 -1.40 -18.65 -28.13
CA GLY A 243 -1.25 -17.23 -28.43
C GLY A 243 -2.45 -16.40 -27.97
N ARG A 244 -3.67 -16.87 -28.23
CA ARG A 244 -4.89 -16.22 -27.73
C ARG A 244 -4.91 -16.17 -26.20
N ARG A 245 -4.61 -17.28 -25.52
CA ARG A 245 -4.57 -17.35 -24.05
C ARG A 245 -3.56 -16.36 -23.47
N HIS A 246 -2.37 -16.27 -24.07
CA HIS A 246 -1.34 -15.32 -23.65
C HIS A 246 -1.84 -13.86 -23.75
N VAL A 247 -2.39 -13.47 -24.91
CA VAL A 247 -2.88 -12.10 -25.15
C VAL A 247 -4.05 -11.76 -24.22
N HIS A 248 -4.99 -12.69 -24.02
CA HIS A 248 -6.07 -12.53 -23.03
C HIS A 248 -5.54 -12.24 -21.63
N ASN A 249 -4.61 -13.06 -21.14
CA ASN A 249 -4.02 -12.86 -19.83
C ASN A 249 -3.34 -11.49 -19.73
N GLN A 250 -2.51 -11.10 -20.71
CA GLN A 250 -1.83 -9.80 -20.69
C GLN A 250 -2.81 -8.63 -20.60
N MET A 251 -3.90 -8.66 -21.37
CA MET A 251 -4.93 -7.62 -21.33
C MET A 251 -5.67 -7.58 -19.99
N GLU A 252 -6.04 -8.73 -19.44
CA GLU A 252 -6.69 -8.82 -18.13
C GLU A 252 -5.79 -8.33 -17.00
N TRP A 253 -4.54 -8.80 -16.94
CA TRP A 253 -3.56 -8.41 -15.92
C TRP A 253 -3.28 -6.90 -15.95
N ALA A 254 -3.18 -6.32 -17.14
CA ALA A 254 -2.95 -4.89 -17.32
C ALA A 254 -4.23 -4.03 -17.26
N GLY A 255 -5.42 -4.63 -17.03
CA GLY A 255 -6.68 -3.88 -16.92
C GLY A 255 -6.99 -3.00 -18.14
N LEU A 256 -6.55 -3.43 -19.32
CA LEU A 256 -6.63 -2.62 -20.54
C LEU A 256 -8.09 -2.41 -20.95
N PRO A 257 -8.49 -1.18 -21.35
CA PRO A 257 -9.84 -0.87 -21.82
C PRO A 257 -10.06 -1.41 -23.25
N VAL A 258 -9.86 -2.72 -23.44
CA VAL A 258 -9.99 -3.41 -24.73
C VAL A 258 -10.89 -4.63 -24.56
N ARG A 259 -12.04 -4.60 -25.25
CA ARG A 259 -12.90 -5.77 -25.38
C ARG A 259 -12.20 -6.78 -26.28
N HIS A 260 -12.22 -8.04 -25.88
CA HIS A 260 -11.53 -9.11 -26.58
C HIS A 260 -12.44 -10.33 -26.72
N GLN A 261 -12.68 -10.76 -27.96
CA GLN A 261 -13.61 -11.86 -28.25
C GLN A 261 -12.98 -12.81 -29.27
N THR A 262 -13.16 -14.11 -29.06
CA THR A 262 -12.71 -15.12 -30.05
C THR A 262 -13.83 -15.42 -31.05
N ARG A 263 -13.66 -15.01 -32.31
CA ARG A 263 -14.52 -15.39 -33.43
C ARG A 263 -14.13 -16.79 -33.92
N ARG A 264 -15.04 -17.75 -33.76
CA ARG A 264 -14.81 -19.18 -34.07
C ARG A 264 -15.28 -19.54 -35.48
N GLN A 265 -14.72 -18.87 -36.49
CA GLN A 265 -14.97 -19.16 -37.91
C GLN A 265 -13.63 -19.37 -38.64
N GLY A 266 -13.48 -20.49 -39.35
CA GLY A 266 -12.21 -20.88 -39.99
C GLY A 266 -11.16 -21.38 -38.98
N ARG A 267 -9.95 -21.70 -39.47
CA ARG A 267 -8.79 -22.00 -38.61
C ARG A 267 -7.54 -21.30 -39.15
N PRO A 268 -6.69 -20.72 -38.29
CA PRO A 268 -6.87 -20.53 -36.85
C PRO A 268 -8.03 -19.57 -36.50
N TYR A 269 -8.62 -19.70 -35.31
CA TYR A 269 -9.66 -18.75 -34.84
C TYR A 269 -9.09 -17.34 -34.66
N THR A 270 -9.93 -16.34 -34.90
CA THR A 270 -9.55 -14.93 -34.83
C THR A 270 -9.85 -14.36 -33.45
N LEU A 271 -8.85 -13.75 -32.81
CA LEU A 271 -9.05 -12.88 -31.66
C LEU A 271 -9.38 -11.47 -32.17
N VAL A 272 -10.59 -11.00 -31.90
CA VAL A 272 -11.03 -9.64 -32.25
C VAL A 272 -10.83 -8.77 -31.03
N LEU A 273 -10.00 -7.74 -31.16
CA LEU A 273 -9.76 -6.72 -30.16
C LEU A 273 -10.49 -5.45 -30.56
N THR A 274 -11.17 -4.83 -29.61
CA THR A 274 -11.89 -3.56 -29.81
C THR A 274 -11.59 -2.63 -28.63
N LYS A 275 -10.95 -1.50 -28.90
CA LYS A 275 -10.76 -0.46 -27.88
C LYS A 275 -12.12 0.05 -27.41
N SER A 276 -12.25 0.24 -26.11
CA SER A 276 -13.50 0.62 -25.46
C SER A 276 -13.55 2.12 -25.20
N ASP A 277 -14.74 2.71 -25.25
CA ASP A 277 -15.01 4.10 -24.84
C ASP A 277 -14.65 4.37 -23.38
N GLU A 278 -14.44 3.31 -22.59
CA GLU A 278 -13.83 3.38 -21.25
C GLU A 278 -12.56 4.23 -21.21
N LEU A 279 -11.81 4.28 -22.31
CA LEU A 279 -10.63 5.13 -22.43
C LEU A 279 -10.92 6.62 -22.17
N PHE A 280 -12.05 7.12 -22.67
CA PHE A 280 -12.47 8.51 -22.53
C PHE A 280 -13.17 8.74 -21.19
N THR A 281 -14.03 7.80 -20.78
CA THR A 281 -14.76 7.95 -19.52
C THR A 281 -13.85 7.86 -18.30
N ARG A 282 -12.78 7.05 -18.32
CA ARG A 282 -11.79 6.98 -17.23
C ARG A 282 -11.12 8.33 -16.96
N ALA A 283 -10.68 9.04 -18.00
CA ALA A 283 -10.02 10.35 -17.83
C ALA A 283 -10.99 11.43 -17.31
N THR A 284 -12.21 11.46 -17.85
CA THR A 284 -13.26 12.37 -17.39
C THR A 284 -13.67 12.08 -15.95
N ASN A 285 -13.86 10.81 -15.59
CA ASN A 285 -14.19 10.39 -14.23
C ASN A 285 -13.08 10.75 -13.24
N ALA A 286 -11.82 10.46 -13.57
CA ALA A 286 -10.67 10.81 -12.73
C ALA A 286 -10.58 12.33 -12.49
N ARG A 287 -10.88 13.15 -13.51
CA ARG A 287 -10.93 14.61 -13.36
C ARG A 287 -12.09 15.06 -12.46
N HIS A 288 -13.26 14.47 -12.62
CA HIS A 288 -14.44 14.79 -11.80
C HIS A 288 -14.24 14.40 -10.33
N GLU A 289 -13.70 13.20 -10.08
CA GLU A 289 -13.26 12.76 -8.75
C GLU A 289 -12.24 13.75 -8.19
N ALA A 290 -11.23 14.15 -8.98
CA ALA A 290 -10.21 15.08 -8.52
C ALA A 290 -10.75 16.46 -8.14
N VAL A 291 -11.72 17.00 -8.89
CA VAL A 291 -12.41 18.26 -8.56
C VAL A 291 -13.14 18.14 -7.22
N THR A 292 -13.89 17.04 -7.03
CA THR A 292 -14.66 16.80 -5.81
C THR A 292 -13.75 16.66 -4.60
N ASP A 293 -12.67 15.89 -4.74
CA ASP A 293 -11.69 15.67 -3.69
C ASP A 293 -10.91 16.93 -3.34
N LEU A 294 -10.49 17.73 -4.33
CA LEU A 294 -9.77 18.98 -4.09
C LEU A 294 -10.66 20.02 -3.40
N ALA A 295 -11.94 20.13 -3.79
CA ALA A 295 -12.89 21.01 -3.15
C ALA A 295 -13.09 20.64 -1.67
N TRP A 296 -13.28 19.34 -1.37
CA TRP A 296 -13.39 18.86 0.00
C TRP A 296 -12.10 19.09 0.80
N LEU A 297 -10.93 18.84 0.20
CA LEU A 297 -9.64 18.97 0.88
C LEU A 297 -9.34 20.45 1.18
N THR A 298 -9.68 21.36 0.26
CA THR A 298 -9.52 22.80 0.49
C THR A 298 -10.44 23.30 1.60
N SER A 299 -11.71 22.88 1.63
CA SER A 299 -12.64 23.31 2.68
C SER A 299 -12.33 22.72 4.05
N THR A 300 -11.77 21.51 4.09
CA THR A 300 -11.53 20.79 5.35
C THR A 300 -10.12 21.05 5.87
N TRP A 301 -9.10 21.04 5.02
CA TRP A 301 -7.68 21.13 5.40
C TRP A 301 -7.01 22.45 5.01
N GLY A 302 -7.65 23.32 4.21
CA GLY A 302 -7.09 24.59 3.73
C GLY A 302 -6.83 25.64 4.82
N ASP A 303 -7.62 25.64 5.89
CA ASP A 303 -7.51 26.64 6.98
C ASP A 303 -6.23 26.51 7.84
N ALA A 304 -5.45 25.43 7.69
CA ALA A 304 -4.21 25.22 8.44
C ALA A 304 -3.03 26.02 7.88
N SER A 305 -3.06 26.43 6.60
CA SER A 305 -1.95 27.18 5.98
C SER A 305 -1.99 28.69 6.25
N ALA A 306 -3.08 29.20 6.82
CA ALA A 306 -3.24 30.62 7.16
C ALA A 306 -2.88 30.95 8.62
N ARG A 307 -2.41 29.97 9.42
CA ARG A 307 -2.10 30.13 10.86
C ARG A 307 -0.67 29.75 11.25
N SER A 308 0.25 29.72 10.30
CA SER A 308 1.70 29.64 10.54
C SER A 308 2.35 31.00 10.36
#